data_AF-A0A948Q4V2-F1
#
_entry.id   AF-A0A948Q4V2-F1
#
_cell.length_a   1.000
_cell.length_b   1.000
_cell.length_c   1.000
_cell.angle_alpha   90.00
_cell.angle_beta   90.00
_cell.angle_gamma   90.00
#
_symmetry.space_group_name_H-M   'P 1'
#
loop_
_entity.id
_entity.type
_entity.pdbx_description
1 polymer ?
#
loop_
_entity_poly.entity_id
_entity_poly.type
_entity_poly.pdbx_seq_one_letter_code
_entity_poly.pdbx_strand_id
1 'polypeptide(L)'
;MKKLILATALVAMAIGGSAFAQLNWEDNIGLYFDEGATSYCGTAPIGFTHAFLVLTHCTSPSVGGWEAKVTFEGGVTQTAAALYGLTINAATRPNEFIVGLGQPLVAVNGSVVLADFTLYATGGPGYGFVGPVYFDSLQNNLPAYLDGNDPELVKPMLPSLGGIFDPVLIVNGDCGPVDNEDASFGGVKALFR
;
A
#
# COMPACT_ATOMS: atom_id res chain seq x y z
N MET A 1 48.26 -20.48 12.78
CA MET A 1 47.15 -19.66 13.34
C MET A 1 46.61 -18.58 12.39
N LYS A 2 46.88 -18.61 11.07
CA LYS A 2 46.35 -17.62 10.09
C LYS A 2 45.18 -18.13 9.22
N LYS A 3 44.86 -19.43 9.29
CA LYS A 3 43.82 -20.06 8.47
C LYS A 3 42.42 -20.09 9.12
N LEU A 4 42.31 -19.75 10.40
CA LEU A 4 41.04 -19.79 11.13
C LEU A 4 40.21 -18.51 10.95
N ILE A 5 40.85 -17.36 10.70
CA ILE A 5 40.18 -16.06 10.59
C ILE A 5 39.39 -15.94 9.26
N LEU A 6 39.81 -16.65 8.22
CA LEU A 6 39.14 -16.60 6.91
C LEU A 6 37.83 -17.43 6.88
N ALA A 7 37.72 -18.45 7.73
CA ALA A 7 36.54 -19.31 7.79
C ALA A 7 35.35 -18.64 8.50
N THR A 8 35.63 -17.77 9.50
CA THR A 8 34.58 -17.07 10.25
C THR A 8 33.96 -15.89 9.48
N ALA A 9 34.69 -15.33 8.49
CA ALA A 9 34.18 -14.25 7.65
C ALA A 9 33.18 -14.72 6.57
N LEU A 10 33.28 -15.99 6.13
CA LEU A 10 32.37 -16.54 5.11
C LEU A 10 30.99 -16.92 5.68
N VAL A 11 30.92 -17.30 6.95
CA VAL A 11 29.66 -17.67 7.62
C VAL A 11 28.81 -16.43 7.95
N ALA A 12 29.43 -15.26 8.13
CA ALA A 12 28.71 -14.00 8.38
C ALA A 12 27.98 -13.45 7.13
N MET A 13 28.36 -13.88 5.91
CA MET A 13 27.67 -13.47 4.67
C MET A 13 26.46 -14.35 4.31
N ALA A 14 26.25 -15.46 5.02
CA ALA A 14 25.14 -16.39 4.73
C ALA A 14 23.88 -16.13 5.57
N ILE A 15 23.93 -15.14 6.48
CA ILE A 15 22.81 -14.75 7.36
C ILE A 15 22.29 -13.34 7.01
N GLY A 16 22.76 -12.76 5.89
CA GLY A 16 22.11 -11.62 5.29
C GLY A 16 20.74 -12.08 4.79
N GLY A 17 19.72 -11.77 5.58
CA GLY A 17 18.33 -12.13 5.32
C GLY A 17 17.93 -11.84 3.88
N SER A 18 17.02 -12.65 3.37
CA SER A 18 16.28 -12.36 2.15
C SER A 18 15.69 -10.95 2.25
N ALA A 19 16.35 -9.98 1.62
CA ALA A 19 15.76 -8.69 1.34
C ALA A 19 14.59 -8.92 0.40
N PHE A 20 13.37 -8.82 0.90
CA PHE A 20 12.17 -8.73 0.08
C PHE A 20 12.09 -7.34 -0.54
N ALA A 21 13.06 -6.99 -1.39
CA ALA A 21 12.88 -5.90 -2.33
C ALA A 21 11.94 -6.41 -3.41
N GLN A 22 10.64 -6.41 -3.14
CA GLN A 22 9.64 -6.60 -4.17
C GLN A 22 9.71 -5.37 -5.08
N LEU A 23 10.57 -5.42 -6.10
CA LEU A 23 10.52 -4.54 -7.27
C LEU A 23 9.24 -4.88 -8.05
N ASN A 24 8.07 -4.75 -7.43
CA ASN A 24 6.81 -4.81 -8.17
C ASN A 24 6.50 -3.39 -8.63
N TRP A 25 6.90 -3.14 -9.87
CA TRP A 25 6.65 -1.92 -10.62
C TRP A 25 5.22 -1.85 -11.17
N GLU A 26 4.34 -2.78 -10.78
CA GLU A 26 2.99 -2.91 -11.31
C GLU A 26 1.95 -2.74 -10.21
N ASP A 27 0.95 -1.90 -10.50
CA ASP A 27 -0.36 -1.77 -9.82
C ASP A 27 -0.33 -1.99 -8.30
N ASN A 28 0.18 -1.01 -7.56
CA ASN A 28 0.30 -1.06 -6.10
C ASN A 28 -0.84 -0.28 -5.43
N ILE A 29 -1.49 -0.85 -4.42
CA ILE A 29 -2.51 -0.18 -3.61
C ILE A 29 -2.00 0.12 -2.20
N GLY A 30 -2.18 1.35 -1.76
CA GLY A 30 -1.74 1.81 -0.44
C GLY A 30 -2.66 2.84 0.18
N LEU A 31 -2.43 3.12 1.46
CA LEU A 31 -3.10 4.17 2.21
C LEU A 31 -2.09 5.29 2.53
N TYR A 32 -2.49 6.53 2.31
CA TYR A 32 -1.58 7.68 2.39
C TYR A 32 -2.27 8.88 3.07
N PHE A 33 -1.51 9.79 3.66
CA PHE A 33 -2.03 11.05 4.20
C PHE A 33 -2.28 12.12 3.12
N ASP A 34 -1.92 11.83 1.88
CA ASP A 34 -2.08 12.71 0.73
C ASP A 34 -2.50 11.93 -0.53
N GLU A 35 -3.22 12.60 -1.44
CA GLU A 35 -3.64 12.05 -2.73
C GLU A 35 -2.46 11.72 -3.67
N GLY A 36 -1.29 12.33 -3.43
CA GLY A 36 -0.08 12.08 -4.21
C GLY A 36 0.66 10.80 -3.85
N ALA A 37 0.14 10.04 -2.87
CA ALA A 37 0.74 8.81 -2.37
C ALA A 37 2.19 8.98 -1.88
N THR A 38 2.50 10.14 -1.29
CA THR A 38 3.86 10.47 -0.86
C THR A 38 4.14 10.16 0.60
N SER A 39 3.11 10.15 1.45
CA SER A 39 3.25 9.97 2.90
C SER A 39 2.34 8.86 3.41
N TYR A 40 2.90 7.71 3.74
CA TYR A 40 2.16 6.60 4.39
C TYR A 40 2.43 6.51 5.91
N CYS A 41 3.43 7.23 6.41
CA CYS A 41 3.77 7.26 7.82
C CYS A 41 3.80 8.69 8.34
N GLY A 42 3.18 8.91 9.49
CA GLY A 42 3.05 10.25 10.04
C GLY A 42 2.57 10.29 11.48
N THR A 43 2.54 11.50 12.01
CA THR A 43 1.95 11.78 13.32
C THR A 43 0.61 12.47 13.14
N ALA A 44 -0.36 12.11 13.97
CA ALA A 44 -1.68 12.73 14.00
C ALA A 44 -2.05 13.08 15.45
N PRO A 45 -2.54 14.31 15.71
CA PRO A 45 -3.06 14.65 17.03
C PRO A 45 -4.31 13.82 17.35
N ILE A 46 -4.70 13.81 18.63
CA ILE A 46 -5.98 13.20 19.02
C ILE A 46 -7.11 13.94 18.29
N GLY A 47 -7.91 13.21 17.52
CA GLY A 47 -8.99 13.79 16.71
C GLY A 47 -9.12 13.16 15.34
N PHE A 48 -9.80 13.87 14.44
CA PHE A 48 -10.02 13.41 13.09
C PHE A 48 -8.81 13.68 12.20
N THR A 49 -8.45 12.70 11.37
CA THR A 49 -7.47 12.81 10.30
C THR A 49 -7.99 12.08 9.05
N HIS A 50 -7.35 12.30 7.92
CA HIS A 50 -7.73 11.71 6.64
C HIS A 50 -6.65 10.75 6.14
N ALA A 51 -7.07 9.71 5.45
CA ALA A 51 -6.21 8.81 4.70
C ALA A 51 -6.84 8.50 3.33
N PHE A 52 -6.04 8.51 2.28
CA PHE A 52 -6.45 8.27 0.90
C PHE A 52 -5.99 6.88 0.49
N LEU A 53 -6.92 6.09 -0.05
CA LEU A 53 -6.60 4.84 -0.71
C LEU A 53 -6.22 5.14 -2.16
N VAL A 54 -4.97 4.87 -2.52
CA VAL A 54 -4.42 5.24 -3.82
C VAL A 54 -3.86 4.00 -4.50
N LEU A 55 -4.26 3.79 -5.75
CA LEU A 55 -3.61 2.88 -6.69
C LEU A 55 -2.47 3.64 -7.37
N THR A 56 -1.24 3.19 -7.18
CA THR A 56 0.00 3.74 -7.75
C THR A 56 0.62 2.77 -8.73
N HIS A 57 1.48 3.27 -9.62
CA HIS A 57 2.03 2.49 -10.72
C HIS A 57 0.93 1.82 -11.58
N CYS A 58 -0.23 2.47 -11.66
CA CYS A 58 -1.39 2.02 -12.42
C CYS A 58 -1.02 1.95 -13.90
N THR A 59 -0.92 0.74 -14.41
CA THR A 59 -0.58 0.42 -15.79
C THR A 59 -1.79 0.58 -16.73
N SER A 60 -3.01 0.51 -16.18
CA SER A 60 -4.23 0.85 -16.91
C SER A 60 -4.43 2.38 -16.97
N PRO A 61 -4.88 2.94 -18.10
CA PRO A 61 -5.11 4.39 -18.23
C PRO A 61 -6.32 4.88 -17.43
N SER A 62 -7.24 3.98 -17.07
CA SER A 62 -8.35 4.26 -16.17
C SER A 62 -8.82 3.00 -15.44
N VAL A 63 -9.60 3.19 -14.38
CA VAL A 63 -10.13 2.14 -13.51
C VAL A 63 -11.67 2.15 -13.58
N GLY A 64 -12.28 1.04 -13.97
CA GLY A 64 -13.75 0.87 -14.08
C GLY A 64 -14.42 0.32 -12.81
N GLY A 65 -13.64 -0.14 -11.85
CA GLY A 65 -14.10 -0.64 -10.56
C GLY A 65 -12.94 -1.21 -9.76
N TRP A 66 -13.15 -1.48 -8.47
CA TRP A 66 -12.12 -2.05 -7.61
C TRP A 66 -12.72 -2.80 -6.43
N GLU A 67 -11.96 -3.76 -5.92
CA GLU A 67 -12.27 -4.49 -4.71
C GLU A 67 -11.06 -4.53 -3.76
N ALA A 68 -11.31 -4.22 -2.50
CA ALA A 68 -10.33 -4.34 -1.43
C ALA A 68 -11.00 -4.42 -0.06
N LYS A 69 -10.32 -5.02 0.89
CA LYS A 69 -10.63 -4.91 2.31
C LYS A 69 -9.65 -3.93 2.95
N VAL A 70 -10.19 -2.92 3.65
CA VAL A 70 -9.38 -1.89 4.31
C VAL A 70 -9.66 -1.92 5.80
N THR A 71 -8.68 -2.33 6.59
CA THR A 71 -8.83 -2.45 8.05
C THR A 71 -7.89 -1.52 8.79
N PHE A 72 -8.34 -1.07 9.95
CA PHE A 72 -7.59 -0.19 10.83
C PHE A 72 -7.50 -0.82 12.22
N GLU A 73 -6.32 -0.81 12.80
CA GLU A 73 -6.04 -1.40 14.11
C GLU A 73 -5.25 -0.44 15.01
N GLY A 74 -5.26 -0.73 16.32
CA GLY A 74 -4.55 0.04 17.32
C GLY A 74 -5.17 1.41 17.59
N GLY A 75 -4.35 2.45 17.59
CA GLY A 75 -4.68 3.81 17.98
C GLY A 75 -5.49 4.62 16.96
N VAL A 76 -5.97 3.99 15.88
CA VAL A 76 -6.82 4.61 14.87
C VAL A 76 -8.07 3.78 14.62
N THR A 77 -9.17 4.45 14.26
CA THR A 77 -10.43 3.79 13.88
C THR A 77 -11.05 4.55 12.72
N GLN A 78 -11.51 3.81 11.70
CA GLN A 78 -12.28 4.39 10.60
C GLN A 78 -13.66 4.84 11.08
N THR A 79 -14.04 6.05 10.72
CA THR A 79 -15.36 6.64 11.04
C THR A 79 -16.21 6.89 9.81
N ALA A 80 -15.58 7.13 8.65
CA ALA A 80 -16.26 7.26 7.36
C ALA A 80 -15.35 6.84 6.22
N ALA A 81 -15.95 6.50 5.08
CA ALA A 81 -15.27 6.33 3.80
C ALA A 81 -16.10 7.03 2.71
N ALA A 82 -15.44 7.88 1.92
CA ALA A 82 -16.00 8.56 0.76
C ALA A 82 -15.34 7.99 -0.50
N LEU A 83 -16.14 7.40 -1.39
CA LEU A 83 -15.66 6.78 -2.63
C LEU A 83 -15.55 7.83 -3.73
N TYR A 84 -14.47 7.79 -4.52
CA TYR A 84 -14.26 8.75 -5.61
C TYR A 84 -15.08 8.36 -6.85
N GLY A 85 -15.66 9.37 -7.51
CA GLY A 85 -16.46 9.19 -8.72
C GLY A 85 -17.92 8.82 -8.48
N LEU A 86 -18.63 8.51 -9.56
CA LEU A 86 -20.01 8.02 -9.51
C LEU A 86 -19.98 6.52 -9.21
N THR A 87 -20.22 6.14 -7.96
CA THR A 87 -19.93 4.78 -7.47
C THR A 87 -21.15 4.06 -6.92
N ILE A 88 -21.06 2.72 -6.93
CA ILE A 88 -21.88 1.82 -6.12
C ILE A 88 -20.92 0.90 -5.36
N ASN A 89 -21.07 0.80 -4.05
CA ASN A 89 -20.40 -0.24 -3.25
C ASN A 89 -21.36 -1.39 -2.99
N ALA A 90 -21.04 -2.56 -3.54
CA ALA A 90 -21.82 -3.79 -3.40
C ALA A 90 -21.33 -4.70 -2.27
N ALA A 91 -20.28 -4.30 -1.54
CA ALA A 91 -19.78 -5.09 -0.42
C ALA A 91 -20.83 -5.21 0.70
N THR A 92 -20.92 -6.40 1.30
CA THR A 92 -21.88 -6.71 2.36
C THR A 92 -21.23 -6.94 3.72
N ARG A 93 -19.89 -7.06 3.75
CA ARG A 93 -19.12 -7.33 4.95
C ARG A 93 -18.44 -6.05 5.44
N PRO A 94 -18.24 -5.88 6.75
CA PRO A 94 -17.53 -4.74 7.29
C PRO A 94 -16.14 -4.62 6.66
N ASN A 95 -15.75 -3.38 6.37
CA ASN A 95 -14.43 -3.01 5.87
C ASN A 95 -14.08 -3.58 4.47
N GLU A 96 -15.03 -4.24 3.80
CA GLU A 96 -14.88 -4.66 2.41
C GLU A 96 -15.50 -3.61 1.48
N PHE A 97 -14.88 -3.43 0.34
CA PHE A 97 -15.30 -2.53 -0.72
C PHE A 97 -15.30 -3.32 -2.02
N ILE A 98 -16.44 -3.36 -2.70
CA ILE A 98 -16.60 -3.94 -4.03
C ILE A 98 -17.29 -2.86 -4.85
N VAL A 99 -16.49 -2.00 -5.46
CA VAL A 99 -16.91 -0.73 -6.02
C VAL A 99 -17.00 -0.82 -7.53
N GLY A 100 -18.20 -0.62 -8.06
CA GLY A 100 -18.41 -0.35 -9.49
C GLY A 100 -18.44 1.14 -9.75
N LEU A 101 -17.79 1.58 -10.83
CA LEU A 101 -17.78 2.99 -11.26
C LEU A 101 -18.70 3.18 -12.47
N GLY A 102 -19.63 4.14 -12.38
CA GLY A 102 -20.47 4.56 -13.50
C GLY A 102 -19.69 5.32 -14.58
N GLN A 103 -18.53 5.87 -14.24
CA GLN A 103 -17.53 6.41 -15.17
C GLN A 103 -16.13 6.04 -14.66
N PRO A 104 -15.24 5.51 -15.52
CA PRO A 104 -13.89 5.15 -15.10
C PRO A 104 -13.11 6.32 -14.50
N LEU A 105 -12.34 6.06 -13.43
CA LEU A 105 -11.41 7.02 -12.87
C LEU A 105 -10.12 7.02 -13.68
N VAL A 106 -9.70 8.19 -14.17
CA VAL A 106 -8.51 8.33 -15.03
C VAL A 106 -7.24 8.30 -14.18
N ALA A 107 -6.26 7.50 -14.61
CA ALA A 107 -4.93 7.50 -14.02
C ALA A 107 -4.15 8.76 -14.42
N VAL A 108 -3.68 9.51 -13.42
CA VAL A 108 -2.85 10.69 -13.60
C VAL A 108 -1.45 10.36 -13.12
N ASN A 109 -0.47 10.38 -14.02
CA ASN A 109 0.91 9.97 -13.73
C ASN A 109 1.00 8.57 -13.10
N GLY A 110 0.20 7.62 -13.59
CA GLY A 110 0.15 6.26 -13.07
C GLY A 110 -0.47 6.15 -11.67
N SER A 111 -1.24 7.14 -11.22
CA SER A 111 -1.92 7.11 -9.92
C SER A 111 -3.42 7.40 -10.03
N VAL A 112 -4.22 6.75 -9.20
CA VAL A 112 -5.67 6.93 -9.08
C VAL A 112 -6.05 6.92 -7.60
N VAL A 113 -6.73 7.98 -7.14
CA VAL A 113 -7.35 8.00 -5.81
C VAL A 113 -8.69 7.28 -5.85
N LEU A 114 -8.86 6.26 -5.02
CA LEU A 114 -10.02 5.38 -5.01
C LEU A 114 -11.04 5.79 -3.94
N ALA A 115 -10.57 6.19 -2.76
CA ALA A 115 -11.39 6.57 -1.62
C ALA A 115 -10.64 7.48 -0.63
N ASP A 116 -11.39 8.32 0.09
CA ASP A 116 -10.96 9.05 1.30
C ASP A 116 -11.57 8.39 2.54
N PHE A 117 -10.74 8.11 3.53
CA PHE A 117 -11.09 7.56 4.82
C PHE A 117 -10.94 8.62 5.90
N THR A 118 -12.03 8.93 6.60
CA THR A 118 -11.97 9.72 7.82
C THR A 118 -11.66 8.81 9.00
N LEU A 119 -10.52 9.04 9.64
CA LEU A 119 -10.03 8.28 10.78
C LEU A 119 -10.14 9.10 12.05
N TYR A 120 -10.43 8.46 13.18
CA TYR A 120 -10.24 9.04 14.50
C TYR A 120 -8.97 8.47 15.14
N ALA A 121 -7.99 9.33 15.40
CA ALA A 121 -6.74 8.99 16.09
C ALA A 121 -6.86 9.24 17.59
N THR A 122 -6.39 8.29 18.38
CA THR A 122 -6.44 8.30 19.86
C THR A 122 -5.14 8.78 20.52
N GLY A 123 -4.11 9.07 19.72
CA GLY A 123 -2.77 9.47 20.18
C GLY A 123 -1.78 8.32 20.42
N GLY A 124 -2.25 7.07 20.39
CA GLY A 124 -1.39 5.88 20.36
C GLY A 124 -1.04 5.42 18.94
N PRO A 125 -0.12 4.44 18.79
CA PRO A 125 0.24 3.87 17.49
C PRO A 125 -0.95 3.18 16.82
N GLY A 126 -1.22 3.50 15.57
CA GLY A 126 -2.30 2.94 14.77
C GLY A 126 -1.83 2.55 13.37
N TYR A 127 -2.52 1.57 12.79
CA TYR A 127 -2.08 0.89 11.57
C TYR A 127 -3.25 0.72 10.61
N GLY A 128 -3.01 0.94 9.33
CA GLY A 128 -3.95 0.65 8.24
C GLY A 128 -3.43 -0.46 7.34
N PHE A 129 -4.31 -1.37 6.94
CA PHE A 129 -4.00 -2.54 6.12
C PHE A 129 -4.93 -2.59 4.92
N VAL A 130 -4.40 -3.09 3.80
CA VAL A 130 -5.18 -3.33 2.58
C VAL A 130 -4.97 -4.78 2.15
N GLY A 131 -6.07 -5.52 1.98
CA GLY A 131 -6.05 -6.93 1.63
C GLY A 131 -7.24 -7.34 0.75
N PRO A 132 -7.36 -8.63 0.41
CA PRO A 132 -8.45 -9.12 -0.42
C PRO A 132 -9.80 -9.03 0.29
N VAL A 133 -10.87 -8.89 -0.50
CA VAL A 133 -12.24 -9.13 -0.04
C VAL A 133 -12.47 -10.64 0.14
N TYR A 134 -13.57 -11.03 0.80
CA TYR A 134 -13.81 -12.45 1.07
C TYR A 134 -14.13 -13.27 -0.17
N PHE A 135 -14.87 -12.68 -1.12
CA PHE A 135 -15.14 -13.26 -2.43
C PHE A 135 -14.31 -12.51 -3.46
N ASP A 136 -13.02 -12.80 -3.52
CA ASP A 136 -12.11 -12.11 -4.43
C ASP A 136 -12.28 -12.62 -5.88
N SER A 137 -12.30 -11.68 -6.81
CA SER A 137 -12.60 -11.90 -8.23
C SER A 137 -11.51 -12.71 -8.93
N LEU A 138 -10.27 -12.66 -8.44
CA LEU A 138 -9.11 -13.33 -9.04
C LEU A 138 -8.73 -14.66 -8.36
N GLN A 139 -9.33 -15.00 -7.23
CA GLN A 139 -9.01 -16.16 -6.38
C GLN A 139 -7.53 -16.26 -6.01
N ASN A 140 -6.87 -15.13 -5.83
CA ASN A 140 -5.42 -15.03 -5.60
C ASN A 140 -5.05 -14.37 -4.26
N ASN A 141 -6.04 -14.10 -3.40
CA ASN A 141 -5.87 -13.42 -2.11
C ASN A 141 -5.22 -12.03 -2.22
N LEU A 142 -5.45 -11.32 -3.32
CA LEU A 142 -5.07 -9.92 -3.48
C LEU A 142 -6.29 -9.05 -3.74
N PRO A 143 -6.24 -7.75 -3.38
CA PRO A 143 -7.15 -6.77 -3.95
C PRO A 143 -7.07 -6.78 -5.48
N ALA A 144 -8.13 -6.31 -6.14
CA ALA A 144 -8.16 -6.26 -7.60
C ALA A 144 -8.89 -5.02 -8.12
N TYR A 145 -8.60 -4.62 -9.35
CA TYR A 145 -9.35 -3.58 -10.04
C TYR A 145 -9.73 -4.01 -11.45
N LEU A 146 -10.77 -3.38 -11.97
CA LEU A 146 -11.24 -3.57 -13.33
C LEU A 146 -10.66 -2.48 -14.24
N ASP A 147 -10.09 -2.86 -15.38
CA ASP A 147 -9.61 -1.89 -16.37
C ASP A 147 -10.78 -1.04 -16.89
N GLY A 148 -10.60 0.28 -16.89
CA GLY A 148 -11.66 1.20 -17.30
C GLY A 148 -11.94 1.24 -18.81
N ASN A 149 -11.00 0.76 -19.64
CA ASN A 149 -11.17 0.62 -21.08
C ASN A 149 -11.62 -0.79 -21.49
N ASP A 150 -11.40 -1.79 -20.64
CA ASP A 150 -11.77 -3.18 -20.88
C ASP A 150 -12.46 -3.80 -19.65
N PRO A 151 -13.80 -3.86 -19.62
CA PRO A 151 -14.55 -4.39 -18.49
C PRO A 151 -14.44 -5.91 -18.32
N GLU A 152 -13.75 -6.61 -19.22
CA GLU A 152 -13.44 -8.04 -19.07
C GLU A 152 -12.06 -8.27 -18.42
N LEU A 153 -11.25 -7.22 -18.27
CA LEU A 153 -9.90 -7.31 -17.73
C LEU A 153 -9.86 -6.91 -16.25
N VAL A 154 -9.81 -7.90 -15.37
CA VAL A 154 -9.58 -7.73 -13.93
C VAL A 154 -8.09 -7.93 -13.62
N LYS A 155 -7.49 -7.02 -12.86
CA LYS A 155 -6.05 -6.97 -12.58
C LYS A 155 -5.80 -6.96 -11.08
N PRO A 156 -4.79 -7.69 -10.59
CA PRO A 156 -4.45 -7.69 -9.18
C PRO A 156 -3.85 -6.34 -8.78
N MET A 157 -4.04 -5.96 -7.52
CA MET A 157 -3.30 -4.88 -6.89
C MET A 157 -2.46 -5.43 -5.74
N LEU A 158 -1.23 -4.98 -5.64
CA LEU A 158 -0.31 -5.42 -4.60
C LEU A 158 -0.25 -4.38 -3.47
N PRO A 159 -0.20 -4.78 -2.20
CA PRO A 159 0.04 -3.83 -1.12
C PRO A 159 1.30 -2.99 -1.40
N SER A 160 1.22 -1.69 -1.18
CA SER A 160 2.32 -0.75 -1.46
C SER A 160 3.57 -0.99 -0.58
N LEU A 161 3.40 -1.69 0.54
CA LEU A 161 4.45 -2.07 1.47
C LEU A 161 4.22 -3.52 1.90
N GLY A 162 5.29 -4.32 1.84
CA GLY A 162 5.26 -5.71 2.30
C GLY A 162 4.18 -6.55 1.61
N GLY A 163 3.50 -7.38 2.39
CA GLY A 163 2.34 -8.17 1.96
C GLY A 163 1.04 -7.75 2.65
N ILE A 164 0.00 -8.57 2.49
CA ILE A 164 -1.36 -8.30 2.98
C ILE A 164 -1.49 -8.23 4.52
N PHE A 165 -0.44 -8.63 5.25
CA PHE A 165 -0.37 -8.58 6.72
C PHE A 165 0.49 -7.43 7.23
N ASP A 166 1.13 -6.69 6.34
CA ASP A 166 1.98 -5.56 6.69
C ASP A 166 1.16 -4.25 6.63
N PRO A 167 1.37 -3.33 7.58
CA PRO A 167 0.66 -2.06 7.56
C PRO A 167 1.11 -1.21 6.38
N VAL A 168 0.16 -0.77 5.57
CA VAL A 168 0.38 0.18 4.47
C VAL A 168 0.14 1.63 4.89
N LEU A 169 -0.35 1.87 6.11
CA LEU A 169 -0.42 3.18 6.77
C LEU A 169 0.02 3.05 8.22
N ILE A 170 0.82 4.00 8.70
CA ILE A 170 1.29 4.06 10.09
C ILE A 170 1.01 5.44 10.66
N VAL A 171 0.28 5.49 11.78
CA VAL A 171 -0.10 6.72 12.49
C VAL A 171 0.46 6.68 13.90
N ASN A 172 1.28 7.66 14.30
CA ASN A 172 1.89 7.73 15.63
C ASN A 172 2.69 6.46 16.03
N GLY A 173 3.08 5.64 15.05
CA GLY A 173 3.90 4.45 15.23
C GLY A 173 5.34 4.68 14.79
N ASP A 174 6.18 3.68 15.01
CA ASP A 174 7.50 3.64 14.39
C ASP A 174 7.34 3.36 12.89
N CYS A 175 7.84 4.27 12.05
CA CYS A 175 7.86 4.06 10.60
C CYS A 175 8.86 2.98 10.17
N GLY A 176 9.63 2.43 11.12
CA GLY A 176 10.77 1.58 10.84
C GLY A 176 11.93 2.37 10.22
N PRO A 177 13.11 1.75 10.11
CA PRO A 177 14.11 2.26 9.20
C PRO A 177 13.55 2.15 7.78
N VAL A 178 13.35 3.29 7.12
CA VAL A 178 13.26 3.28 5.66
C VAL A 178 14.58 2.65 5.18
N ASP A 179 14.56 1.59 4.38
CA ASP A 179 15.76 0.87 3.90
C ASP A 179 16.69 1.73 2.99
N ASN A 180 16.61 3.06 3.06
CA ASN A 180 17.14 4.01 2.09
C ASN A 180 18.21 4.95 2.66
N GLU A 181 19.23 4.41 3.32
CA GLU A 181 20.57 5.02 3.19
C GLU A 181 21.58 4.10 2.48
N ASP A 182 21.55 2.78 2.72
CA ASP A 182 22.48 1.86 2.07
C ASP A 182 22.03 1.39 0.66
N ALA A 183 20.72 1.28 0.39
CA ALA A 183 20.20 0.83 -0.91
C ALA A 183 20.02 1.96 -1.95
N SER A 184 19.70 3.19 -1.53
CA SER A 184 19.38 4.33 -2.42
C SER A 184 20.54 5.28 -2.72
N PHE A 185 21.51 5.44 -1.81
CA PHE A 185 22.61 6.40 -1.97
C PHE A 185 23.98 5.76 -2.23
N GLY A 186 24.11 4.44 -2.09
CA GLY A 186 25.36 3.73 -2.34
C GLY A 186 25.89 3.91 -3.77
N GLY A 187 24.99 4.00 -4.76
CA GLY A 187 25.35 4.22 -6.17
C GLY A 187 25.66 5.68 -6.54
N VAL A 188 25.03 6.66 -5.89
CA VAL A 188 25.16 8.09 -6.26
C VAL A 188 26.47 8.69 -5.77
N LYS A 189 27.03 8.19 -4.65
CA LYS A 189 28.33 8.66 -4.12
C LYS A 189 29.53 8.23 -4.99
N ALA A 190 29.37 7.30 -5.93
CA ALA A 190 30.44 6.86 -6.83
C ALA A 190 30.62 7.76 -8.07
N LEU A 191 29.66 8.62 -8.40
CA LEU A 191 29.72 9.54 -9.55
C LEU A 191 30.37 10.90 -9.24
N PHE A 192 30.71 11.16 -7.97
CA PHE A 192 31.39 12.38 -7.52
C PHE A 192 32.74 12.09 -6.85
N ARG A 193 33.54 11.18 -7.42
CA ARG A 193 34.96 11.04 -7.12
C ARG A 193 35.79 10.98 -8.39
#